data_AF-A0A0K1L3D7-F1
#
_entry.id   AF-A0A0K1L3D7-F1
#
_cell.length_a   1.000
_cell.length_b   1.000
_cell.length_c   1.000
_cell.angle_alpha   90.00
_cell.angle_beta   90.00
_cell.angle_gamma   90.00
#
_symmetry.space_group_name_H-M   'P 1'
#
loop_
_entity.id
_entity.type
_entity.pdbx_description
1 polymer ?
#
loop_
_entity_poly.entity_id
_entity_poly.type
_entity_poly.pdbx_seq_one_letter_code
_entity_poly.pdbx_strand_id
1 'polypeptide(L)'
;LWGGFAVDNATLTRFFTLLFLLPFILAAATMIHLLFLHQTGSNNPLGLKTNLNKIPFHPYFSIKDLAGITITLMLYLSLTLWEPQLWGNPENYIPAKPMVTPVHIQPKWYFLFAYAILQSIPNKL
;
A
#
# COMPACT_ATOMS: atom_id res chain seq x y z
N LEU A 1 13.02 -13.13 -14.06
CA LEU A 1 11.69 -12.94 -13.42
C LEU A 1 10.64 -13.87 -13.99
N TRP A 2 10.45 -13.92 -15.32
CA TRP A 2 9.30 -14.63 -15.90
C TRP A 2 9.38 -16.18 -15.90
N GLY A 3 10.57 -16.78 -15.83
CA GLY A 3 10.68 -18.25 -15.84
C GLY A 3 10.27 -18.88 -17.18
N GLY A 4 10.28 -18.10 -18.26
CA GLY A 4 9.95 -18.43 -19.63
C GLY A 4 10.16 -17.20 -20.53
N PHE A 5 9.74 -17.26 -21.79
CA PHE A 5 9.89 -16.14 -22.75
C PHE A 5 8.85 -15.02 -22.58
N ALA A 6 7.71 -15.34 -21.96
CA ALA A 6 6.60 -14.41 -21.72
C ALA A 6 6.00 -14.62 -20.33
N VAL A 7 5.07 -13.73 -19.97
CA VAL A 7 4.26 -13.86 -18.75
C VAL A 7 3.27 -15.00 -18.94
N ASP A 8 3.43 -16.08 -18.17
CA ASP A 8 2.63 -17.30 -18.24
C ASP A 8 2.50 -17.95 -16.85
N ASN A 9 1.97 -19.17 -16.73
CA ASN A 9 1.70 -19.86 -15.47
C ASN A 9 2.88 -19.85 -14.49
N ALA A 10 4.11 -20.06 -14.97
CA ALA A 10 5.31 -20.01 -14.13
C ALA A 10 5.50 -18.65 -13.43
N THR A 11 5.08 -17.55 -14.06
CA THR A 11 5.07 -16.21 -13.44
C THR A 11 4.02 -16.09 -12.38
N LEU A 12 2.80 -16.56 -12.67
CA LEU A 12 1.65 -16.43 -11.78
C LEU A 12 1.90 -17.20 -10.47
N THR A 13 2.40 -18.44 -10.55
CA THR A 13 2.72 -19.23 -9.35
C THR A 13 3.78 -18.54 -8.49
N ARG A 14 4.84 -18.01 -9.11
CA ARG A 14 5.90 -17.30 -8.37
C ARG A 14 5.38 -16.00 -7.75
N PHE A 15 4.60 -15.23 -8.50
CA PHE A 15 4.03 -13.98 -8.01
C PHE A 15 3.08 -14.22 -6.84
N PHE A 16 2.28 -15.28 -6.89
CA PHE A 16 1.47 -15.69 -5.75
C PHE A 16 2.33 -16.05 -4.52
N THR A 17 3.39 -16.86 -4.70
CA THR A 17 4.28 -17.20 -3.57
C THR A 17 4.98 -15.97 -2.98
N LEU A 18 5.40 -15.02 -3.82
CA LEU A 18 6.01 -13.77 -3.36
C LEU A 18 4.98 -12.87 -2.67
N LEU A 19 3.79 -12.73 -3.23
CA LEU A 19 2.70 -11.95 -2.63
C LEU A 19 2.29 -12.51 -1.27
N PHE A 20 2.33 -13.83 -1.09
CA PHE A 20 2.08 -14.44 0.21
C PHE A 20 3.18 -14.17 1.22
N LEU A 21 4.45 -14.20 0.79
CA LEU A 21 5.61 -14.00 1.68
C LEU A 21 5.80 -12.53 2.08
N LEU A 22 5.58 -11.59 1.16
CA LEU A 22 5.87 -10.17 1.35
C LEU A 22 5.20 -9.52 2.58
N PRO A 23 3.92 -9.77 2.89
CA PRO A 23 3.28 -9.25 4.10
C PRO A 23 4.01 -9.61 5.40
N PHE A 24 4.59 -10.82 5.48
CA PHE A 24 5.35 -11.23 6.67
C PHE A 24 6.69 -10.53 6.78
N ILE A 25 7.37 -10.32 5.65
CA ILE A 25 8.61 -9.54 5.59
C ILE A 25 8.31 -8.08 6.02
N LEU A 26 7.20 -7.51 5.53
CA LEU A 26 6.76 -6.17 5.92
C LEU A 26 6.43 -6.10 7.42
N ALA A 27 5.76 -7.11 7.99
CA ALA A 27 5.50 -7.16 9.43
C ALA A 27 6.79 -7.23 10.26
N ALA A 28 7.82 -7.95 9.81
CA ALA A 28 9.13 -7.95 10.47
C ALA A 28 9.80 -6.57 10.35
N ALA A 29 9.73 -5.94 9.17
CA ALA A 29 10.27 -4.60 8.95
C ALA A 29 9.56 -3.53 9.79
N THR A 30 8.24 -3.63 10.00
CA THR A 30 7.51 -2.69 10.88
C THR A 30 7.93 -2.84 12.34
N MET A 31 8.21 -4.05 12.82
CA MET A 31 8.76 -4.26 14.17
C MET A 31 10.15 -3.62 14.34
N ILE A 32 11.03 -3.77 13.35
CA ILE A 32 12.35 -3.11 13.34
C ILE A 32 12.18 -1.59 13.31
N HIS A 33 11.27 -1.08 12.48
CA HIS A 33 10.96 0.34 12.41
C HIS A 33 10.48 0.88 13.77
N LEU A 34 9.56 0.17 14.43
CA LEU A 34 9.08 0.56 15.75
C LEU A 34 10.18 0.49 16.80
N LEU A 35 11.10 -0.48 16.75
CA LEU A 35 12.24 -0.56 17.67
C LEU A 35 13.10 0.71 17.59
N PHE A 36 13.44 1.17 16.38
CA PHE A 36 14.19 2.41 16.20
C PHE A 36 13.39 3.65 16.65
N LEU A 37 12.09 3.68 16.37
CA LEU A 37 11.23 4.77 16.85
C LEU A 37 11.21 4.85 18.38
N HIS A 38 11.22 3.72 19.09
CA HIS A 38 11.24 3.69 20.55
C HIS A 38 12.57 4.18 21.15
N GLN A 39 13.69 4.11 20.42
CA GLN A 39 14.97 4.63 20.88
C GLN A 39 14.98 6.16 20.96
N THR A 40 14.37 6.84 19.98
CA THR A 40 14.32 8.31 19.93
C THR A 40 13.04 8.90 20.51
N GLY A 41 11.95 8.12 20.50
CA GLY A 41 10.59 8.61 20.71
C GLY A 41 10.03 9.35 19.48
N SER A 42 8.73 9.65 19.54
CA SER A 42 8.02 10.40 18.50
C SER A 42 8.43 11.88 18.46
N ASN A 43 8.45 12.45 17.26
CA ASN A 43 8.54 13.90 17.07
C ASN A 43 7.19 14.57 17.37
N ASN A 44 7.16 15.91 17.43
CA ASN A 44 5.96 16.72 17.64
C ASN A 44 5.85 17.81 16.56
N PRO A 45 4.66 18.42 16.40
CA PRO A 45 4.43 19.42 15.35
C PRO A 45 5.35 20.64 15.39
N LEU A 46 5.86 21.01 16.57
CA LEU A 46 6.78 22.14 16.72
C LEU A 46 8.23 21.76 16.41
N GLY A 47 8.55 20.48 16.26
CA GLY A 47 9.92 19.98 16.03
C GLY A 47 10.89 20.22 17.20
N LEU A 48 10.39 20.68 18.36
CA LEU A 48 11.20 20.96 19.54
C LEU A 48 11.38 19.70 20.41
N LYS A 49 12.32 19.71 21.37
CA LYS A 49 12.48 18.57 22.27
C LYS A 49 11.25 18.39 23.17
N THR A 50 10.63 17.21 23.15
CA THR A 50 9.40 16.89 23.91
C THR A 50 9.63 16.46 25.35
N ASN A 51 10.89 16.32 25.78
CA ASN A 51 11.24 15.70 27.07
C ASN A 51 10.64 16.37 28.31
N LEU A 52 10.26 17.65 28.21
CA LEU A 52 9.70 18.40 29.33
C LEU A 52 8.21 18.07 29.59
N ASN A 53 7.47 17.65 28.56
CA ASN A 53 6.01 17.49 28.61
C ASN A 53 5.57 16.16 27.99
N LYS A 54 6.04 15.03 28.54
CA LYS A 54 5.60 13.69 28.12
C LYS A 54 4.36 13.27 28.91
N ILE A 55 3.36 12.76 28.19
CA ILE A 55 2.19 12.09 28.76
C ILE A 55 2.29 10.59 28.48
N PRO A 56 1.72 9.73 29.35
CA PRO A 56 1.70 8.29 29.10
C PRO A 56 0.87 7.97 27.85
N PHE A 57 1.21 6.87 27.17
CA PHE A 57 0.49 6.44 25.97
C PHE A 57 -0.97 6.08 26.28
N HIS A 58 -1.18 5.29 27.33
CA HIS A 58 -2.50 4.97 27.84
C HIS A 58 -2.87 5.94 28.98
N PRO A 59 -4.09 6.52 29.01
CA PRO A 59 -5.21 6.27 28.11
C PRO A 59 -5.25 7.19 26.87
N TYR A 60 -4.45 8.26 26.85
CA TYR A 60 -4.60 9.38 25.91
C TYR A 60 -4.51 8.98 24.44
N PHE A 61 -3.39 8.38 24.03
CA PHE A 61 -3.19 7.96 22.65
C PHE A 61 -3.99 6.70 22.33
N SER A 62 -4.21 5.80 23.28
CA SER A 62 -5.06 4.62 23.07
C SER A 62 -6.49 4.98 22.65
N ILE A 63 -7.12 5.95 23.32
CA ILE A 63 -8.48 6.41 22.97
C ILE A 63 -8.47 7.17 21.64
N LYS A 64 -7.44 8.01 21.41
CA LYS A 64 -7.28 8.75 20.15
C LYS A 64 -7.12 7.80 18.96
N ASP A 65 -6.30 6.76 19.10
CA ASP A 65 -6.07 5.76 18.06
C ASP A 65 -7.34 4.94 17.80
N LEU A 66 -8.07 4.56 18.86
CA LEU A 66 -9.37 3.88 18.71
C LEU A 66 -10.36 4.73 17.90
N ALA A 67 -10.45 6.04 18.17
CA ALA A 67 -11.29 6.94 17.38
C ALA A 67 -10.83 7.04 15.91
N GLY A 68 -9.52 7.03 15.66
CA GLY A 68 -8.98 6.96 14.30
C GLY A 68 -9.34 5.66 13.58
N ILE A 69 -9.24 4.53 14.28
CA ILE A 69 -9.61 3.20 13.76
C ILE A 69 -11.10 3.14 13.43
N THR A 70 -11.98 3.67 14.30
CA THR A 70 -13.42 3.66 14.02
C THR A 70 -13.77 4.50 12.79
N ILE A 71 -13.18 5.68 12.63
CA ILE A 71 -13.41 6.53 11.46
C ILE A 71 -12.91 5.85 10.18
N THR A 72 -11.69 5.31 10.19
CA THR A 72 -11.12 4.61 9.02
C THR A 72 -11.92 3.37 8.66
N LEU A 73 -12.39 2.60 9.64
CA LEU A 73 -13.25 1.44 9.42
C LEU A 73 -14.61 1.84 8.83
N MET A 74 -15.22 2.93 9.32
CA MET A 74 -16.48 3.44 8.77
C MET A 74 -16.34 3.86 7.30
N LEU A 75 -15.24 4.53 6.94
CA LEU A 75 -14.95 4.90 5.54
C LEU A 75 -14.69 3.67 4.66
N TYR A 76 -13.97 2.67 5.18
CA TYR A 76 -13.74 1.42 4.45
C TYR A 76 -15.05 0.66 4.22
N LEU A 77 -15.89 0.55 5.25
CA LEU A 77 -17.19 -0.12 5.15
C LEU A 77 -18.12 0.59 4.18
N SER A 78 -18.22 1.92 4.21
CA SER A 78 -19.05 2.65 3.26
C SER A 78 -18.60 2.42 1.81
N LEU A 79 -17.30 2.44 1.55
CA LEU A 79 -16.75 2.10 0.23
C LEU A 79 -17.11 0.68 -0.21
N THR A 80 -16.90 -0.31 0.66
CA THR A 80 -17.16 -1.72 0.30
C THR A 80 -18.64 -2.06 0.13
N LEU A 81 -19.52 -1.43 0.91
CA LEU A 81 -20.96 -1.74 0.91
C LEU A 81 -21.73 -0.94 -0.13
N TRP A 82 -21.37 0.32 -0.37
CA TRP A 82 -22.11 1.17 -1.31
C TRP A 82 -21.50 1.16 -2.71
N GLU A 83 -20.17 1.25 -2.83
CA GLU A 83 -19.49 1.39 -4.13
C GLU A 83 -18.22 0.52 -4.22
N PRO A 84 -18.35 -0.82 -4.16
CA PRO A 84 -17.19 -1.73 -4.09
C PRO A 84 -16.27 -1.66 -5.31
N GLN A 85 -16.78 -1.17 -6.45
CA GLN A 85 -16.05 -1.12 -7.71
C GLN A 85 -15.45 0.26 -8.03
N LEU A 86 -15.63 1.27 -7.17
CA LEU A 86 -15.23 2.65 -7.44
C LEU A 86 -13.74 2.80 -7.83
N TRP A 87 -12.87 2.03 -7.18
CA TRP A 87 -11.42 2.04 -7.40
C TRP A 87 -10.95 0.85 -8.27
N GLY A 88 -11.89 0.12 -8.86
CA GLY A 88 -11.69 -0.96 -9.81
C GLY A 88 -11.35 -0.45 -11.21
N ASN A 89 -10.75 -1.30 -12.05
CA ASN A 89 -10.72 -1.06 -13.50
C ASN A 89 -11.63 -2.13 -14.12
N PRO A 90 -12.66 -1.76 -14.91
CA PRO A 90 -13.56 -2.72 -15.55
C PRO A 90 -12.84 -3.75 -16.42
N GLU A 91 -11.68 -3.41 -17.00
CA GLU A 91 -10.88 -4.32 -17.83
C GLU A 91 -10.38 -5.55 -17.05
N ASN A 92 -10.24 -5.48 -15.72
CA ASN A 92 -9.79 -6.60 -14.89
C ASN A 92 -10.85 -7.70 -14.71
N TYR A 93 -12.10 -7.46 -15.13
CA TYR A 93 -13.15 -8.49 -15.15
C TYR A 93 -13.11 -9.34 -16.42
N ILE A 94 -12.32 -8.94 -17.43
CA ILE A 94 -12.12 -9.69 -18.66
C ILE A 94 -10.92 -10.63 -18.44
N PRO A 95 -11.05 -11.95 -18.74
CA PRO A 95 -9.93 -12.87 -18.66
C PRO A 95 -8.75 -12.42 -19.54
N ALA A 96 -7.53 -12.60 -19.05
CA ALA A 96 -6.33 -12.16 -19.74
C ALA A 96 -6.18 -12.83 -21.12
N LYS A 97 -5.89 -12.03 -22.15
CA LYS A 97 -5.60 -12.49 -23.50
C LYS A 97 -4.23 -11.95 -23.92
N PRO A 98 -3.18 -12.78 -24.01
CA PRO A 98 -1.82 -12.32 -24.31
C PRO A 98 -1.67 -11.57 -25.64
N MET A 99 -2.55 -11.87 -26.62
CA MET A 99 -2.50 -11.31 -27.97
C MET A 99 -3.24 -9.97 -28.11
N VAL A 100 -3.94 -9.51 -27.06
CA VAL A 100 -4.77 -8.30 -27.13
C VAL A 100 -4.43 -7.40 -25.95
N THR A 101 -3.88 -6.23 -26.25
CA THR A 101 -3.68 -5.15 -25.27
C THR A 101 -4.91 -4.24 -25.26
N PRO A 102 -5.48 -3.91 -24.08
CA PRO A 102 -6.52 -2.90 -23.99
C PRO A 102 -6.03 -1.53 -24.47
N VAL A 103 -6.96 -0.70 -24.94
CA VAL A 103 -6.65 0.60 -25.55
C VAL A 103 -6.06 1.59 -24.54
N HIS A 104 -6.52 1.55 -23.29
CA HIS A 104 -6.09 2.45 -22.22
C HIS A 104 -5.53 1.68 -21.02
N ILE A 105 -4.45 0.92 -21.25
CA ILE A 105 -3.77 0.21 -20.16
C ILE A 105 -3.17 1.19 -19.15
N GLN A 106 -3.57 1.04 -17.89
CA GLN A 106 -3.08 1.84 -16.77
C GLN A 106 -2.94 1.00 -15.51
N PRO A 107 -1.98 1.30 -14.64
CA PRO A 107 -1.88 0.64 -13.34
C PRO A 107 -3.01 1.11 -12.41
N LYS A 108 -3.09 0.50 -11.23
CA LYS A 108 -3.99 0.98 -10.17
C LYS A 108 -3.67 2.43 -9.78
N TRP A 109 -4.69 3.14 -9.30
CA TRP A 109 -4.67 4.58 -9.05
C TRP A 109 -3.46 5.06 -8.21
N TYR A 110 -3.05 4.28 -7.20
CA TYR A 110 -1.91 4.61 -6.33
C TYR A 110 -0.54 4.56 -7.03
N PHE A 111 -0.47 4.06 -8.27
CA PHE A 111 0.75 4.09 -9.10
C PHE A 111 0.68 5.11 -10.26
N LEU A 112 -0.45 5.79 -10.47
CA LEU A 112 -0.60 6.69 -11.61
C LEU A 112 0.41 7.84 -11.62
N PHE A 113 0.79 8.35 -10.44
CA PHE A 113 1.80 9.42 -10.36
C PHE A 113 3.16 8.95 -10.89
N ALA A 114 3.61 7.76 -10.49
CA ALA A 114 4.88 7.18 -10.95
C ALA A 114 4.80 6.80 -12.42
N TYR A 115 3.65 6.30 -12.87
CA TYR A 115 3.41 5.99 -14.29
C TYR A 115 3.46 7.24 -15.16
N ALA A 116 2.89 8.36 -14.71
CA ALA A 116 2.97 9.64 -15.42
C ALA A 116 4.40 10.17 -15.51
N ILE A 117 5.20 10.03 -14.44
CA ILE A 117 6.64 10.36 -14.45
C ILE A 117 7.39 9.47 -15.44
N LEU A 118 7.09 8.17 -15.49
CA LEU A 118 7.73 7.25 -16.43
C LEU A 118 7.42 7.63 -17.89
N GLN A 119 6.18 8.00 -18.18
CA GLN A 119 5.73 8.36 -19.54
C GLN A 119 6.19 9.76 -19.99
N SER A 120 6.55 10.65 -19.06
CA SER A 120 7.02 12.00 -19.41
C SER A 120 8.46 12.02 -19.90
N ILE A 121 9.23 10.95 -19.66
CA ILE A 121 10.61 10.82 -20.09
C ILE A 121 10.63 10.00 -21.40
N PRO A 122 11.00 10.59 -22.56
CA PRO A 122 11.07 9.88 -23.83
C PRO A 122 12.36 9.05 -23.96
N ASN A 123 12.83 8.48 -22.84
CA ASN A 123 13.96 7.57 -22.77
C ASN A 123 13.55 6.38 -21.90
N LYS A 124 13.95 5.19 -22.35
CA LYS A 124 13.61 3.92 -21.70
C LYS A 124 14.52 3.58 -20.52
N LEU A 125 15.74 4.12 -20.49
CA LEU A 125 16.73 3.92 -19.42
C LEU A 125 16.57 4.98 -18.33
#